data_AF-A0A897NBR8-F1
#
_entry.id   AF-A0A897NBR8-F1
#
_cell.length_a   1.000
_cell.length_b   1.000
_cell.length_c   1.000
_cell.angle_alpha   90.00
_cell.angle_beta   90.00
_cell.angle_gamma   90.00
#
_symmetry.space_group_name_H-M   'P 1'
#
loop_
_entity.id
_entity.type
_entity.pdbx_description
1 polymer ?
#
loop_
_entity_poly.entity_id
_entity_poly.type
_entity_poly.pdbx_seq_one_letter_code
_entity_poly.pdbx_strand_id
1 'polypeptide(L)'
;MSPLPEDELDGISRTMKYEDGTLVRVFVMRTDRDVYSSGWAYNLHYGATEPNPPATLEDGTIRRYDNAHEDTKGHELHAAPDPEPVQIEFPGMVDLWDRFWREIPKSAFEIAADPQRGDPHD
;
A
#
# COMPACT_ATOMS: atom_id res chain seq x y z
N MET A 1 19.13 -11.01 5.23
CA MET A 1 17.80 -11.28 4.64
C MET A 1 17.97 -11.10 3.14
N SER A 2 17.63 -12.12 2.36
CA SER A 2 17.59 -11.98 0.89
C SER A 2 16.48 -10.98 0.53
N PRO A 3 16.65 -10.16 -0.52
CA PRO A 3 15.56 -9.30 -0.99
C PRO A 3 14.36 -10.17 -1.37
N LEU A 4 13.16 -9.75 -0.96
CA LEU A 4 11.92 -10.36 -1.43
C LEU A 4 11.88 -10.23 -2.96
N PRO A 5 11.65 -11.31 -3.72
CA PRO A 5 11.40 -11.20 -5.15
C PRO A 5 10.17 -10.32 -5.37
N GLU A 6 10.22 -9.40 -6.34
CA GLU A 6 9.07 -8.53 -6.63
C GLU A 6 7.79 -9.34 -6.97
N ASP A 7 7.96 -10.52 -7.56
CA ASP A 7 6.86 -11.43 -7.91
C ASP A 7 6.12 -12.02 -6.70
N GLU A 8 6.67 -11.93 -5.48
CA GLU A 8 5.97 -12.35 -4.26
C GLU A 8 4.95 -11.32 -3.78
N LEU A 9 5.08 -10.06 -4.21
CA LEU A 9 4.12 -9.01 -3.86
C LEU A 9 2.90 -8.98 -4.78
N ASP A 10 2.96 -9.68 -5.92
CA ASP A 10 1.87 -9.72 -6.87
C ASP A 10 0.67 -10.54 -6.38
N GLY A 11 -0.52 -9.93 -6.43
CA GLY A 11 -1.80 -10.51 -6.07
C GLY A 11 -2.19 -10.30 -4.60
N ILE A 12 -1.42 -9.53 -3.83
CA ILE A 12 -1.74 -9.27 -2.42
C ILE A 12 -2.99 -8.39 -2.32
N SER A 13 -4.00 -8.88 -1.59
CA SER A 13 -5.15 -8.08 -1.17
C SER A 13 -5.55 -8.48 0.24
N ARG A 14 -5.19 -7.65 1.23
CA ARG A 14 -5.38 -7.98 2.65
C ARG A 14 -5.78 -6.77 3.46
N THR A 15 -6.63 -7.00 4.45
CA THR A 15 -6.95 -6.01 5.49
C THR A 15 -6.73 -6.65 6.85
N MET A 16 -6.00 -5.97 7.73
CA MET A 16 -5.79 -6.34 9.12
C MET A 16 -6.25 -5.19 10.01
N LYS A 17 -7.10 -5.50 10.99
CA LYS A 17 -7.49 -4.57 12.05
C LYS A 17 -6.75 -4.97 13.32
N TYR A 18 -6.33 -3.98 14.10
CA TYR A 18 -5.61 -4.16 15.34
C TYR A 18 -6.48 -3.74 16.52
N GLU A 19 -6.17 -4.28 17.70
CA GLU A 19 -6.92 -4.00 18.94
C GLU A 19 -6.84 -2.53 19.37
N ASP A 20 -5.79 -1.82 18.97
CA ASP A 20 -5.59 -0.38 19.24
C ASP A 20 -6.42 0.54 18.33
N GLY A 21 -7.39 -0.01 17.59
CA GLY A 21 -8.25 0.77 16.70
C GLY A 21 -7.58 1.19 15.40
N THR A 22 -6.38 0.67 15.08
CA THR A 22 -5.73 0.91 13.80
C THR A 22 -6.01 -0.21 12.81
N LEU A 23 -5.76 0.04 11.53
CA LEU A 23 -5.85 -0.95 10.48
C LEU A 23 -4.73 -0.76 9.46
N VAL A 24 -4.36 -1.87 8.83
CA VAL A 24 -3.55 -1.88 7.61
C VAL A 24 -4.36 -2.54 6.50
N ARG A 25 -4.54 -1.83 5.38
CA ARG A 25 -5.11 -2.37 4.15
C ARG A 25 -4.05 -2.29 3.06
N VAL A 26 -3.73 -3.43 2.47
CA VAL A 26 -2.79 -3.54 1.35
C VAL A 26 -3.50 -4.14 0.14
N PHE A 27 -3.22 -3.56 -1.01
CA PHE A 27 -3.52 -4.08 -2.33
C PHE A 27 -2.26 -3.88 -3.17
N VAL A 28 -1.76 -4.94 -3.81
CA VAL A 28 -0.61 -4.90 -4.72
C VAL A 28 -0.85 -5.91 -5.84
N MET A 29 -0.76 -5.44 -7.09
CA MET A 29 -1.04 -6.25 -8.27
C MET A 29 -0.17 -5.78 -9.43
N ARG A 30 0.46 -6.72 -10.13
CA ARG A 30 1.06 -6.47 -11.44
C ARG A 30 -0.01 -6.27 -12.49
N THR A 31 0.24 -5.36 -13.42
CA THR A 31 -0.72 -5.01 -14.46
C THR A 31 0.00 -4.57 -15.73
N ASP A 32 -0.59 -4.89 -16.87
CA ASP A 32 -0.13 -4.49 -18.21
C ASP A 32 -0.92 -3.30 -18.77
N ARG A 33 -1.81 -2.71 -17.97
CA ARG A 33 -2.65 -1.59 -18.40
C ARG A 33 -1.81 -0.33 -18.55
N ASP A 34 -1.93 0.33 -19.70
CA ASP A 34 -1.19 1.55 -20.04
C ASP A 34 -1.32 2.70 -19.03
N VAL A 35 -2.42 2.74 -18.26
CA VAL A 35 -2.64 3.75 -17.21
C VAL A 35 -1.74 3.57 -15.98
N TYR A 36 -0.99 2.46 -15.91
CA TYR A 36 -0.02 2.13 -14.86
C TYR A 36 1.35 1.86 -15.50
N SER A 37 2.06 2.91 -15.93
CA SER A 37 3.36 2.78 -16.60
C SER A 37 4.44 2.07 -15.77
N SER A 38 4.31 2.05 -14.44
CA SER A 38 5.18 1.31 -13.52
C SER A 38 4.97 -0.21 -13.58
N GLY A 39 3.87 -0.67 -14.18
CA GLY A 39 3.44 -2.08 -14.18
C GLY A 39 2.79 -2.52 -12.86
N TRP A 40 2.50 -1.61 -11.93
CA TRP A 40 1.95 -1.92 -10.61
C TRP A 40 0.73 -1.06 -10.27
N ALA A 41 -0.39 -1.72 -9.95
CA ALA A 41 -1.51 -1.10 -9.25
C ALA A 41 -1.39 -1.42 -7.75
N TYR A 42 -1.40 -0.39 -6.89
CA TYR A 42 -1.26 -0.62 -5.44
C TYR A 42 -1.97 0.41 -4.57
N ASN A 43 -2.24 0.00 -3.33
CA ASN A 43 -2.70 0.82 -2.23
C ASN A 43 -2.14 0.25 -0.92
N LEU A 44 -1.24 0.96 -0.25
CA LEU A 44 -0.66 0.62 1.04
C LEU A 44 -1.16 1.63 2.07
N HIS A 45 -2.20 1.26 2.83
CA HIS A 45 -2.91 2.16 3.73
C HIS A 45 -2.71 1.70 5.19
N TYR A 46 -2.18 2.59 6.02
CA TYR A 46 -2.27 2.55 7.47
C TYR A 46 -3.15 3.69 8.02
N GLY A 47 -4.16 3.34 8.81
CA GLY A 47 -5.15 4.31 9.29
C GLY A 47 -5.81 3.88 10.61
N ALA A 48 -6.71 4.72 11.10
CA ALA A 48 -7.57 4.43 12.25
C ALA A 48 -8.96 4.00 11.78
N THR A 49 -9.61 3.12 12.55
CA THR A 49 -11.02 2.73 12.32
C THR A 49 -11.98 3.87 12.64
N GLU A 50 -11.57 4.80 13.49
CA GLU A 50 -12.29 6.02 13.85
C GLU A 50 -11.39 7.23 13.55
N PRO A 51 -11.79 8.11 12.62
CA PRO A 51 -11.02 9.32 12.30
C PRO A 51 -10.88 10.24 13.52
N ASN A 52 -9.67 10.74 13.75
CA ASN A 52 -9.37 11.67 14.82
C ASN A 52 -8.35 12.74 14.36
N PRO A 53 -8.75 13.72 13.54
CA PRO A 53 -7.87 14.81 13.15
C PRO A 53 -7.36 15.62 14.34
N PRO A 54 -6.10 16.09 14.32
CA PRO A 54 -5.13 16.02 13.22
C PRO A 54 -4.27 14.75 13.22
N ALA A 55 -4.49 13.80 14.13
CA ALA A 55 -3.72 12.55 14.17
C ALA A 55 -4.01 11.64 12.97
N THR A 56 -5.16 11.85 12.32
CA THR A 56 -5.54 11.26 11.04
C THR A 56 -6.02 12.35 10.08
N LEU A 57 -6.13 12.01 8.80
CA LEU A 57 -6.97 12.74 7.86
C LEU A 57 -8.46 12.52 8.19
N GLU A 58 -9.35 13.24 7.51
CA GLU A 58 -10.81 13.14 7.73
C GLU A 58 -11.36 11.73 7.52
N ASP A 59 -10.74 10.94 6.63
CA ASP A 59 -11.12 9.56 6.33
C ASP A 59 -10.48 8.51 7.26
N GLY A 60 -9.69 8.95 8.25
CA GLY A 60 -8.97 8.07 9.17
C GLY A 60 -7.57 7.67 8.69
N THR A 61 -7.14 8.10 7.50
CA THR A 61 -5.78 7.83 7.00
C THR A 61 -4.74 8.44 7.91
N ILE A 62 -3.74 7.64 8.31
CA ILE A 62 -2.52 8.14 8.96
C ILE A 62 -1.41 8.23 7.92
N ARG A 63 -1.25 7.19 7.10
CA ARG A 63 -0.28 7.12 6.00
C ARG A 63 -0.82 6.21 4.90
N ARG A 64 -0.79 6.68 3.66
CA ARG A 64 -1.17 5.89 2.48
C ARG A 64 -0.24 6.15 1.31
N TYR A 65 0.31 5.08 0.74
CA TYR A 65 0.90 5.12 -0.59
C TYR A 65 -0.10 4.53 -1.57
N ASP A 66 -0.41 5.21 -2.66
CA ASP A 66 -1.23 4.61 -3.70
C ASP A 66 -0.78 4.99 -5.11
N ASN A 67 -1.20 4.16 -6.06
CA ASN A 67 -1.11 4.41 -7.48
C ASN A 67 -2.52 4.29 -8.06
N ALA A 68 -3.35 5.31 -7.83
CA ALA A 68 -4.72 5.31 -8.32
C ALA A 68 -4.82 5.62 -9.82
N HIS A 69 -4.06 6.62 -10.29
CA HIS A 69 -4.05 7.12 -11.67
C HIS A 69 -2.65 7.62 -12.04
N GLU A 70 -1.75 6.68 -12.38
CA GLU A 70 -0.32 7.01 -12.61
C GLU A 70 -0.14 8.03 -13.74
N ASP A 71 -0.94 7.89 -14.79
CA ASP A 71 -0.91 8.71 -16.00
C ASP A 71 -1.17 10.21 -15.77
N THR A 72 -1.87 10.55 -14.69
CA THR A 72 -2.35 11.92 -14.42
C THR A 72 -1.86 12.46 -13.09
N LYS A 73 -1.73 11.60 -12.07
CA LYS A 73 -1.33 11.98 -10.71
C LYS A 73 0.04 11.45 -10.32
N GLY A 74 0.50 10.40 -10.98
CA GLY A 74 1.66 9.64 -10.54
C GLY A 74 1.40 8.88 -9.24
N HIS A 75 2.48 8.60 -8.52
CA HIS A 75 2.46 7.88 -7.25
C HIS A 75 2.27 8.87 -6.10
N GLU A 76 1.27 8.65 -5.26
CA GLU A 76 0.91 9.61 -4.21
C GLU A 76 1.22 9.06 -2.81
N LEU A 77 1.68 9.95 -1.93
CA LEU A 77 1.72 9.78 -0.48
C LEU A 77 0.67 10.70 0.15
N HIS A 78 -0.29 10.11 0.85
CA HIS A 78 -1.16 10.81 1.79
C HIS A 78 -0.65 10.58 3.21
N ALA A 79 -0.45 11.65 3.99
CA ALA A 79 0.02 11.51 5.37
C ALA A 79 -0.57 12.59 6.27
N ALA A 80 -1.20 12.18 7.35
CA ALA A 80 -1.65 13.12 8.38
C ALA A 80 -0.44 13.83 9.01
N PRO A 81 -0.57 15.12 9.37
CA PRO A 81 -1.80 15.93 9.38
C PRO A 81 -2.11 16.62 8.04
N ASP A 82 -1.26 16.45 7.02
CA ASP A 82 -1.36 17.20 5.77
C ASP A 82 -2.42 16.59 4.84
N PRO A 83 -3.52 17.30 4.51
CA PRO A 83 -4.60 16.75 3.71
C PRO A 83 -4.25 16.63 2.22
N GLU A 84 -3.27 17.41 1.76
CA GLU A 84 -2.86 17.41 0.36
C GLU A 84 -1.88 16.25 0.10
N PRO A 85 -2.15 15.37 -0.87
CA PRO A 85 -1.20 14.34 -1.27
C PRO A 85 0.09 14.94 -1.82
N VAL A 86 1.20 14.23 -1.59
CA VAL A 86 2.50 14.55 -2.16
C VAL A 86 2.86 13.51 -3.21
N GLN A 87 3.23 13.95 -4.41
CA GLN A 87 3.77 13.05 -5.42
C GLN A 87 5.15 12.54 -5.00
N ILE A 88 5.39 11.25 -5.21
CA ILE A 88 6.68 10.60 -4.94
C ILE A 88 7.23 9.95 -6.21
N GLU A 89 8.55 9.83 -6.27
CA GLU A 89 9.17 8.91 -7.23
C GLU A 89 8.89 7.47 -6.80
N PHE A 90 8.50 6.61 -7.75
CA PHE A 90 8.29 5.21 -7.48
C PHE A 90 9.63 4.46 -7.45
N PRO A 91 10.06 3.93 -6.29
CA PRO A 91 11.35 3.28 -6.17
C PRO A 91 11.33 1.83 -6.68
N GLY A 92 10.17 1.31 -7.08
CA GLY A 92 9.91 -0.12 -7.25
C GLY A 92 9.06 -0.67 -6.10
N MET A 93 8.38 -1.80 -6.35
CA MET A 93 7.34 -2.27 -5.43
C MET A 93 7.93 -2.80 -4.11
N VAL A 94 9.06 -3.49 -4.16
CA VAL A 94 9.74 -4.01 -2.96
C VAL A 94 10.26 -2.88 -2.07
N ASP A 95 10.93 -1.89 -2.66
CA ASP A 95 11.46 -0.75 -1.90
C ASP A 95 10.34 0.10 -1.29
N LEU A 96 9.22 0.28 -2.02
CA LEU A 96 8.05 0.98 -1.50
C LEU A 96 7.35 0.20 -0.39
N TRP A 97 7.24 -1.13 -0.53
CA TRP A 97 6.70 -2.03 0.49
C TRP A 97 7.53 -1.94 1.78
N ASP A 98 8.84 -2.09 1.69
CA ASP A 98 9.76 -1.99 2.83
C ASP A 98 9.72 -0.61 3.48
N ARG A 99 9.60 0.44 2.67
CA ARG A 99 9.40 1.81 3.15
C ARG A 99 8.11 1.94 3.95
N PHE A 100 6.99 1.45 3.43
CA PHE A 100 5.70 1.52 4.12
C PHE A 100 5.76 0.86 5.50
N TRP A 101 6.30 -0.36 5.61
CA TRP A 101 6.39 -1.07 6.87
C TRP A 101 7.37 -0.44 7.87
N ARG A 102 8.44 0.21 7.39
CA ARG A 102 9.36 0.96 8.25
C ARG A 102 8.74 2.23 8.81
N GLU A 103 7.80 2.84 8.10
CA GLU A 103 7.22 4.14 8.45
C GLU A 103 5.94 4.06 9.29
N ILE A 104 5.45 2.85 9.60
CA ILE A 104 4.28 2.62 10.44
C ILE A 104 4.64 1.77 11.66
N PRO A 105 3.93 1.90 12.80
CA PRO A 105 4.24 1.18 14.02
C PRO A 105 3.66 -0.26 14.01
N LYS A 106 3.74 -0.96 12.87
CA LYS A 106 3.22 -2.32 12.66
C LYS A 106 4.25 -3.19 11.95
N SER A 107 4.22 -4.48 12.23
CA SER A 107 5.08 -5.45 11.54
C SER A 107 4.48 -5.85 10.20
N ALA A 108 5.35 -6.09 9.21
CA ALA A 108 4.95 -6.61 7.92
C ALA A 108 4.21 -7.94 8.05
N PHE A 109 3.30 -8.19 7.12
CA PHE A 109 2.64 -9.48 7.01
C PHE A 109 3.64 -10.56 6.63
N GLU A 110 3.43 -11.77 7.15
CA GLU A 110 4.04 -12.94 6.55
C GLU A 110 3.43 -13.14 5.15
N ILE A 111 4.26 -12.96 4.13
CA ILE A 111 3.98 -13.34 2.74
C ILE A 111 4.39 -14.82 2.61
N ALA A 112 3.82 -15.69 3.45
CA ALA A 112 3.93 -17.11 3.19
C ALA A 112 3.13 -17.41 1.92
N ALA A 113 3.64 -18.30 1.06
CA ALA A 113 2.98 -18.73 -0.17
C ALA A 113 1.50 -19.03 0.10
N ASP A 114 0.64 -18.05 -0.20
CA ASP A 114 -0.78 -18.12 0.12
C ASP A 114 -1.40 -19.21 -0.77
N PRO A 115 -2.00 -20.28 -0.22
CA PRO A 115 -2.73 -21.25 -1.03
C PRO A 115 -3.98 -20.64 -1.71
N GLN A 116 -4.36 -19.40 -1.39
CA GLN A 116 -5.42 -18.63 -2.07
C GLN A 116 -4.87 -17.69 -3.16
N ARG A 117 -3.63 -17.89 -3.62
CA ARG A 117 -3.17 -17.26 -4.86
C ARG A 117 -4.02 -17.81 -6.01
N GLY A 118 -5.12 -17.11 -6.29
CA GLY A 118 -6.03 -17.45 -7.39
C GLY A 118 -5.23 -17.51 -8.67
N ASP A 119 -5.39 -18.60 -9.42
CA ASP A 119 -4.77 -18.78 -10.73
C ASP A 119 -4.99 -17.52 -11.57
N PRO A 120 -3.93 -16.86 -12.07
CA PRO A 120 -4.07 -15.68 -12.89
C PRO A 120 -4.37 -16.10 -14.33
N HIS A 121 -5.37 -16.95 -14.55
CA HIS A 121 -5.89 -17.30 -15.87
C HIS A 121 -7.26 -17.97 -15.75
N ASP A 122 -8.33 -17.16 -15.86
CA ASP A 122 -9.61 -17.57 -16.47
C ASP A 122 -10.19 -16.37 -17.23
#